data_AF-A0A2U1DPB3-F1
#
_entry.id   AF-A0A2U1DPB3-F1
#
_cell.length_a   1.000
_cell.length_b   1.000
_cell.length_c   1.000
_cell.angle_alpha   90.00
_cell.angle_beta   90.00
_cell.angle_gamma   90.00
#
_symmetry.space_group_name_H-M   'P 1'
#
loop_
_entity.id
_entity.type
_entity.pdbx_description
1 polymer ?
#
loop_
_entity_poly.entity_id
_entity_poly.type
_entity_poly.pdbx_seq_one_letter_code
_entity_poly.pdbx_strand_id
1 'polypeptide(L)' 'MAKQTVNQSLSSEDLTNIDDLSKKSAQLDALMYMTYGEGGEVFRRSSDKVQENYLWACAEIASEVRALSEKLALA' A
#
# COMPACT_ATOMS: atom_id res chain seq x y z
N MET A 1 -10.07 -36.49 22.96
CA MET A 1 -10.66 -35.28 22.35
C MET A 1 -9.60 -34.65 21.46
N ALA A 2 -9.68 -34.88 20.15
CA ALA A 2 -8.72 -34.33 19.20
C ALA A 2 -9.01 -32.84 19.03
N LYS A 3 -8.03 -31.98 19.34
CA LYS A 3 -8.05 -30.57 18.94
C LYS A 3 -7.97 -30.54 17.42
N GLN A 4 -9.12 -30.34 16.79
CA GLN A 4 -9.21 -30.08 15.36
C GLN A 4 -8.64 -28.67 15.16
N THR A 5 -7.33 -28.61 14.89
CA THR A 5 -6.69 -27.39 14.41
C THR A 5 -7.36 -27.06 13.08
N VAL A 6 -8.26 -26.08 13.11
CA VAL A 6 -8.90 -25.53 11.91
C VAL A 6 -7.78 -24.92 11.07
N ASN A 7 -7.35 -25.65 10.05
CA ASN A 7 -6.49 -25.12 9.01
C ASN A 7 -7.37 -24.26 8.12
N GLN A 8 -7.59 -23.01 8.49
CA GLN A 8 -8.39 -22.06 7.72
C GLN A 8 -7.58 -21.70 6.47
N SER A 9 -7.88 -22.37 5.36
CA SER A 9 -7.30 -22.05 4.06
C SER A 9 -7.77 -20.66 3.63
N LEU A 10 -6.84 -19.79 3.25
CA LEU A 10 -7.14 -18.48 2.64
C LEU A 10 -8.13 -18.66 1.48
N SER A 11 -9.17 -17.84 1.44
CA SER A 11 -10.13 -17.86 0.34
C SER A 11 -9.49 -17.30 -0.95
N SER A 12 -10.11 -17.58 -2.11
CA SER A 12 -9.66 -16.96 -3.37
C SER A 12 -9.73 -15.44 -3.34
N GLU A 13 -10.66 -14.88 -2.55
CA GLU A 13 -10.80 -13.44 -2.35
C GLU A 13 -9.64 -12.90 -1.51
N ASP A 14 -9.25 -13.60 -0.44
CA ASP A 14 -8.11 -13.21 0.39
C ASP A 14 -6.80 -13.22 -0.40
N LEU A 15 -6.58 -14.23 -1.24
CA LEU A 15 -5.40 -14.29 -2.12
C LEU A 15 -5.36 -13.10 -3.09
N THR A 16 -6.51 -12.71 -3.65
CA THR A 16 -6.61 -11.54 -4.54
C THR A 16 -6.31 -10.24 -3.77
N ASN A 17 -6.86 -10.10 -2.57
CA ASN A 17 -6.60 -8.94 -1.71
C ASN A 17 -5.13 -8.85 -1.28
N ILE A 18 -4.46 -9.98 -1.04
CA ILE A 18 -3.01 -10.04 -0.75
C ILE A 18 -2.19 -9.58 -1.96
N ASP A 19 -2.52 -10.08 -3.16
CA ASP A 19 -1.84 -9.66 -4.39
C ASP A 19 -1.99 -8.17 -4.64
N ASP A 20 -3.19 -7.63 -4.43
CA ASP A 20 -3.47 -6.21 -4.61
C ASP A 20 -2.79 -5.35 -3.53
N LEU A 21 -2.75 -5.82 -2.27
CA LEU A 21 -2.00 -5.17 -1.21
C LEU A 21 -0.50 -5.09 -1.55
N SER A 22 0.06 -6.19 -2.06
CA SER A 22 1.47 -6.26 -2.47
C SER A 22 1.76 -5.26 -3.60
N LYS A 23 0.92 -5.25 -4.65
CA LYS A 23 1.04 -4.29 -5.77
C LYS A 23 0.98 -2.85 -5.30
N LYS A 24 -0.01 -2.51 -4.47
CA LYS A 24 -0.21 -1.13 -3.98
C LYS A 24 0.89 -0.67 -3.05
N SER A 25 1.40 -1.57 -2.21
CA SER A 25 2.54 -1.29 -1.34
C SER A 25 3.80 -1.00 -2.16
N ALA A 26 4.08 -1.79 -3.21
CA ALA A 26 5.21 -1.55 -4.10
C ALA A 26 5.07 -0.23 -4.88
N GLN A 27 3.86 0.11 -5.32
CA GLN A 27 3.57 1.41 -5.96
C GLN A 27 3.82 2.58 -4.99
N LEU A 28 3.34 2.47 -3.76
CA LEU A 28 3.55 3.49 -2.73
C LEU A 28 5.04 3.67 -2.44
N ASP A 29 5.79 2.57 -2.28
CA ASP A 29 7.23 2.63 -2.00
C ASP A 29 8.00 3.33 -3.12
N ALA A 30 7.71 2.99 -4.38
CA ALA A 30 8.29 3.65 -5.54
C ALA A 30 7.98 5.15 -5.61
N LEU A 31 6.76 5.56 -5.22
CA LEU A 31 6.41 6.98 -5.13
C LEU A 31 7.14 7.67 -3.97
N MET A 32 7.18 7.05 -2.80
CA MET A 32 7.88 7.63 -1.66
C MET A 32 9.38 7.80 -1.92
N TYR A 33 10.01 6.93 -2.72
CA TYR A 33 11.40 7.09 -3.16
C TYR A 33 11.68 8.45 -3.83
N MET A 34 10.70 9.03 -4.51
CA MET A 34 10.82 10.36 -5.14
C MET A 34 10.76 11.52 -4.15
N THR A 35 10.61 11.27 -2.85
CA THR A 35 10.49 12.31 -1.82
C THR A 35 11.74 12.43 -0.95
N TYR A 36 12.66 11.45 -0.98
CA TYR A 36 13.86 11.42 -0.16
C TYR A 36 15.12 11.07 -0.95
N GLY A 37 16.29 11.24 -0.32
CA GLY A 37 17.59 11.00 -0.97
C GLY A 37 17.80 11.84 -2.23
N GLU A 38 18.51 11.26 -3.19
CA GLU A 38 18.77 11.85 -4.52
C GLU A 38 17.49 11.94 -5.37
N GLY A 39 16.58 10.95 -5.27
CA GLY A 39 15.28 10.97 -5.95
C GLY A 39 14.40 12.16 -5.52
N GLY A 40 14.51 12.55 -4.25
CA GLY A 40 13.80 13.69 -3.65
C GLY A 40 14.17 15.07 -4.19
N GLU A 41 15.27 15.21 -4.93
CA GLU A 41 15.68 16.52 -5.43
C GLU A 41 14.70 17.13 -6.43
N VAL A 42 14.14 16.30 -7.33
CA VAL A 42 13.17 16.75 -8.33
C VAL A 42 11.88 17.20 -7.64
N PHE A 43 11.42 16.45 -6.65
CA PHE A 43 10.25 16.80 -5.85
C PHE A 43 10.47 18.14 -5.11
N ARG A 44 11.59 18.31 -4.41
CA ARG A 44 11.90 19.56 -3.66
C ARG A 44 12.06 20.79 -4.55
N ARG A 45 12.49 20.63 -5.80
CA ARG A 45 12.61 21.72 -6.79
C ARG A 45 11.32 21.99 -7.56
N SER A 46 10.30 21.15 -7.41
CA SER A 46 9.01 21.34 -8.07
C SER A 46 8.22 22.45 -7.38
N SER A 47 7.24 23.03 -8.07
CA SER A 47 6.36 24.05 -7.48
C SER A 47 5.49 23.47 -6.36
N ASP A 48 5.04 24.33 -5.44
CA ASP A 48 4.16 23.92 -4.32
C ASP A 48 2.94 23.13 -4.80
N LYS A 49 2.30 23.57 -5.89
CA LYS A 49 1.17 22.88 -6.50
C LYS A 49 1.52 21.46 -6.96
N VAL A 50 2.70 21.26 -7.53
CA VAL A 50 3.15 19.92 -7.97
C VAL A 50 3.45 19.06 -6.75
N GLN A 51 4.13 19.62 -5.74
CA GLN A 51 4.42 18.90 -4.50
C GLN A 51 3.14 18.46 -3.79
N GLU A 52 2.16 19.35 -3.65
CA GLU A 52 0.87 19.08 -3.04
C GLU A 52 0.10 17.98 -3.78
N ASN A 53 -0.07 18.12 -5.09
CA ASN A 53 -0.74 17.11 -5.91
C ASN A 53 -0.05 15.75 -5.84
N TYR A 54 1.29 15.74 -5.80
CA TYR A 54 2.07 14.51 -5.69
C TYR A 54 1.86 13.82 -4.34
N LEU A 55 1.96 14.56 -3.24
CA LEU A 55 1.75 14.02 -1.90
C LEU A 55 0.30 13.59 -1.69
N TRP A 56 -0.67 14.27 -2.30
CA TRP A 56 -2.06 13.85 -2.29
C TRP A 56 -2.22 12.50 -3.00
N ALA A 57 -1.66 12.31 -4.19
CA ALA A 57 -1.70 11.01 -4.87
C ALA A 57 -1.04 9.89 -4.05
N CYS A 58 0.06 10.18 -3.34
CA CYS A 58 0.67 9.23 -2.41
C CYS A 58 -0.28 8.87 -1.24
N ALA A 59 -0.99 9.87 -0.70
CA ALA A 59 -1.95 9.66 0.39
C ALA A 59 -3.16 8.82 -0.04
N GLU A 60 -3.62 8.94 -1.29
CA GLU A 60 -4.68 8.09 -1.85
C GLU A 60 -4.24 6.62 -1.89
N ILE A 61 -3.05 6.33 -2.43
CA ILE A 61 -2.52 4.96 -2.47
C ILE A 61 -2.27 4.41 -1.06
N ALA A 62 -1.76 5.22 -0.14
CA ALA A 62 -1.59 4.82 1.26
C ALA A 62 -2.94 4.47 1.93
N SER A 63 -4.02 5.15 1.54
CA SER A 63 -5.37 4.84 2.04
C SER A 63 -5.89 3.51 1.48
N GLU A 64 -5.61 3.21 0.21
CA GLU A 64 -5.94 1.91 -0.39
C GLU A 64 -5.16 0.75 0.28
N VAL A 65 -3.86 0.92 0.51
CA VAL A 65 -3.02 -0.06 1.25
C VAL A 65 -3.60 -0.33 2.64
N ARG A 66 -4.00 0.73 3.37
CA ARG A 66 -4.64 0.59 4.68
C ARG A 66 -5.95 -0.19 4.59
N ALA A 67 -6.82 0.17 3.65
CA ALA A 67 -8.10 -0.51 3.48
C ALA A 67 -7.95 -2.00 3.14
N LEU A 68 -6.99 -2.36 2.28
CA LEU A 68 -6.70 -3.76 1.96
C LEU A 68 -6.13 -4.52 3.17
N SER A 69 -5.27 -3.87 3.95
CA SER A 69 -4.71 -4.44 5.18
C SER A 69 -5.79 -4.68 6.24
N GLU A 70 -6.72 -3.74 6.41
CA GLU A 70 -7.86 -3.86 7.32
C GLU A 70 -8.80 -5.00 6.91
N LYS A 71 -9.08 -5.16 5.61
CA LYS A 71 -9.88 -6.28 5.10
C LYS A 71 -9.26 -7.64 5.43
N LEU A 72 -7.95 -7.77 5.22
CA LEU A 72 -7.22 -9.01 5.47
C LEU A 72 -7.04 -9.32 6.96
N ALA A 73 -6.99 -8.30 7.82
CA ALA A 73 -6.90 -8.49 9.27
C ALA A 73 -8.23 -8.94 9.91
N LEU A 74 -9.35 -8.73 9.22
CA LEU A 74 -10.70 -9.10 9.65
C LEU A 74 -11.22 -10.41 9.01
N ALA A 75 -10.47 -10.99 8.06
CA ALA A 75 -10.76 -12.25 7.39
C ALA A 75 -10.30 -13.48 8.21
#